data_AF-A0A971VJX8-F1
#
_entry.id   AF-A0A971VJX8-F1
#
_cell.length_a   1.000
_cell.length_b   1.000
_cell.length_c   1.000
_cell.angle_alpha   90.00
_cell.angle_beta   90.00
_cell.angle_gamma   90.00
#
_symmetry.space_group_name_H-M   'P 1'
#
loop_
_entity.id
_entity.type
_entity.pdbx_description
1 polymer ?
#
loop_
_entity_poly.entity_id
_entity_poly.type
_entity_poly.pdbx_seq_one_letter_code
_entity_poly.pdbx_strand_id
1 'polypeptide(L)'
;MGLKLKNPILTAAGPWAENAVGIQRCIDAGAAAVITETISLEARPRISPRLHAEDEKLFNTMIYSYMHLEEWEDEIREIDRKDAKLIFSIWGATASEIAYMAKKVEQMGADAIELSISAPIGSRHRFLTESTADIYTYAKAAVDAVDIPVMLKLSYEAASSTVFLRDLERAGVKAVSAIDSLKGLSGVDIENFVTLMPTYGGYTGESIRPISLATTAALHQYTSLQVVSSGGVMNYETVLEFIMLGASAVQLASVIQCNGYAAITDILSSLQSWQEERNIISINDIRGAALPSIKVYEDIVPVKLCAAIKESCSREDCLLCSDSCLPDAVFLNEDNIIEIKEEYCDGCGFCVARCPHNLLDLKWCQ
;
A
#
# COMPACT_ATOMS: atom_id res chain seq x y z
N MET A 1 -12.64 -0.73 -13.43
CA MET A 1 -13.81 0.11 -13.17
C MET A 1 -14.18 1.16 -14.22
N GLY A 2 -13.43 1.37 -15.30
CA GLY A 2 -13.93 2.15 -16.46
C GLY A 2 -13.82 3.67 -16.37
N LEU A 3 -13.25 4.19 -15.28
CA LEU A 3 -12.91 5.60 -15.16
C LEU A 3 -11.71 5.95 -16.05
N LYS A 4 -11.81 7.06 -16.78
CA LYS A 4 -10.67 7.65 -17.49
C LYS A 4 -9.92 8.58 -16.54
N LEU A 5 -8.66 8.26 -16.28
CA LEU A 5 -7.77 9.02 -15.41
C LEU A 5 -6.70 9.72 -16.24
N LYS A 6 -6.36 10.97 -15.88
CA LYS A 6 -5.33 11.76 -16.57
C LYS A 6 -3.90 11.26 -16.31
N ASN A 7 -3.70 10.56 -15.19
CA ASN A 7 -2.46 9.92 -14.76
C ASN A 7 -2.81 8.77 -13.78
N PRO A 8 -1.86 7.90 -13.37
CA PRO A 8 -2.17 6.74 -12.54
C PRO A 8 -2.30 7.06 -11.04
N ILE A 9 -2.17 8.31 -10.62
CA ILE A 9 -2.08 8.70 -9.21
C ILE A 9 -3.44 9.07 -8.64
N LEU A 10 -3.80 8.40 -7.55
CA LEU A 10 -4.96 8.70 -6.72
C LEU A 10 -4.48 9.11 -5.33
N THR A 11 -5.25 9.89 -4.59
CA THR A 11 -5.06 9.97 -3.13
C THR A 11 -5.91 8.91 -2.45
N ALA A 12 -5.36 8.22 -1.44
CA ALA A 12 -6.12 7.24 -0.67
C ALA A 12 -7.17 7.95 0.22
N ALA A 13 -8.17 7.21 0.70
CA ALA A 13 -9.04 7.72 1.76
C ALA A 13 -8.20 8.09 3.00
N GLY A 14 -8.38 9.32 3.53
CA GLY A 14 -7.62 9.81 4.68
C GLY A 14 -7.81 11.31 4.97
N PRO A 15 -7.11 11.86 5.98
CA PRO A 15 -7.34 13.20 6.51
C PRO A 15 -6.99 14.34 5.53
N TRP A 16 -6.15 14.06 4.53
CA TRP A 16 -5.85 15.00 3.44
C TRP A 16 -7.05 15.22 2.49
N ALA A 17 -8.08 14.39 2.56
CA ALA A 17 -9.29 14.47 1.75
C ALA A 17 -10.55 14.51 2.63
N GLU A 18 -10.48 15.15 3.81
CA GLU A 18 -11.59 15.19 4.77
C GLU A 18 -12.57 16.35 4.58
N ASN A 19 -12.22 17.35 3.76
CA ASN A 19 -13.04 18.54 3.49
C ASN A 19 -12.68 19.13 2.12
N ALA A 20 -13.44 20.14 1.66
CA ALA A 20 -13.27 20.80 0.38
C ALA A 20 -11.86 21.32 0.19
N VAL A 21 -11.26 21.94 1.22
CA VAL A 21 -9.90 22.50 1.16
C VAL A 21 -8.86 21.41 0.92
N GLY A 22 -8.93 20.30 1.66
CA GLY A 22 -8.02 19.17 1.50
C GLY A 22 -8.17 18.51 0.12
N ILE A 23 -9.40 18.27 -0.30
CA ILE A 23 -9.70 17.68 -1.62
C ILE A 23 -9.21 18.60 -2.73
N GLN A 24 -9.49 19.91 -2.66
CA GLN A 24 -9.02 20.88 -3.66
C GLN A 24 -7.50 20.91 -3.73
N ARG A 25 -6.79 20.84 -2.60
CA ARG A 25 -5.32 20.76 -2.59
C ARG A 25 -4.79 19.49 -3.26
N CYS A 26 -5.46 18.35 -3.10
CA CYS A 26 -5.10 17.13 -3.82
C CYS A 26 -5.28 17.28 -5.35
N ILE A 27 -6.39 17.89 -5.76
CA ILE A 27 -6.71 18.15 -7.18
C ILE A 27 -5.70 19.13 -7.79
N ASP A 28 -5.42 20.21 -7.09
CA ASP A 28 -4.48 21.26 -7.51
C ASP A 28 -3.05 20.73 -7.62
N ALA A 29 -2.67 19.77 -6.78
CA ALA A 29 -1.39 19.06 -6.86
C ALA A 29 -1.35 17.98 -7.96
N GLY A 30 -2.43 17.80 -8.72
CA GLY A 30 -2.44 16.98 -9.94
C GLY A 30 -2.95 15.55 -9.79
N ALA A 31 -3.53 15.18 -8.64
CA ALA A 31 -4.16 13.85 -8.48
C ALA A 31 -5.21 13.60 -9.58
N ALA A 32 -5.22 12.40 -10.17
CA ALA A 32 -6.21 12.02 -11.18
C ALA A 32 -7.56 11.66 -10.57
N ALA A 33 -7.56 11.10 -9.35
CA ALA A 33 -8.74 11.03 -8.52
C ALA A 33 -8.41 11.28 -7.06
N VAL A 34 -9.38 11.81 -6.32
CA VAL A 34 -9.31 11.97 -4.87
C VAL A 34 -10.32 11.03 -4.24
N ILE A 35 -9.83 10.14 -3.37
CA ILE A 35 -10.71 9.33 -2.55
C ILE A 35 -10.97 10.09 -1.25
N THR A 36 -12.24 10.36 -0.95
CA THR A 36 -12.62 11.10 0.26
C THR A 36 -12.18 10.35 1.52
N GLU A 37 -11.99 11.07 2.63
CA GLU A 37 -12.05 10.41 3.94
C GLU A 37 -13.34 9.58 4.04
N THR A 38 -13.27 8.44 4.73
CA THR A 38 -14.36 7.47 4.74
C THR A 38 -15.61 8.10 5.37
N ILE A 39 -16.71 8.11 4.63
CA ILE A 39 -18.00 8.68 5.03
C ILE A 39 -18.83 7.60 5.71
N SER A 40 -19.47 7.95 6.83
CA SER A 40 -20.44 7.09 7.51
C SER A 40 -21.66 7.90 7.94
N LEU A 41 -22.74 7.23 8.34
CA LEU A 41 -23.97 7.91 8.78
C LEU A 41 -23.76 8.79 10.02
N GLU A 42 -22.99 8.31 10.99
CA GLU A 42 -22.79 8.98 12.27
C GLU A 42 -21.34 9.46 12.40
N ALA A 43 -21.18 10.75 12.71
CA ALA A 43 -19.90 11.30 13.12
C ALA A 43 -19.36 10.54 14.35
N ARG A 44 -18.03 10.30 14.38
CA ARG A 44 -17.37 9.79 15.57
C ARG A 44 -16.31 10.70 16.15
N PRO A 45 -16.24 10.78 17.49
CA PRO A 45 -15.25 11.61 18.16
C PRO A 45 -13.85 11.07 17.88
N ARG A 46 -12.95 11.98 17.56
CA ARG A 46 -11.55 11.61 17.32
C ARG A 46 -10.82 11.45 18.65
N ILE A 47 -10.00 10.40 18.73
CA ILE A 47 -9.06 10.22 19.83
C ILE A 47 -7.87 11.16 19.62
N SER A 48 -7.26 11.64 20.71
CA SER A 48 -6.05 12.48 20.67
C SER A 48 -5.05 12.00 21.74
N PRO A 49 -3.76 11.78 21.40
CA PRO A 49 -3.19 11.76 20.05
C PRO A 49 -3.74 10.58 19.22
N ARG A 50 -3.71 10.71 17.89
CA ARG A 50 -4.20 9.70 16.93
C ARG A 50 -3.20 9.33 15.84
N LEU A 51 -2.09 10.05 15.78
CA LEU A 51 -0.96 9.76 14.92
C LEU A 51 0.22 9.47 15.84
N HIS A 52 0.87 8.34 15.62
CA HIS A 52 2.00 7.89 16.40
C HIS A 52 3.11 7.57 15.41
N ALA A 53 4.19 8.34 15.44
CA ALA A 53 5.31 8.20 14.54
C ALA A 53 6.62 8.14 15.34
N GLU A 54 7.45 7.16 15.03
CA GLU A 54 8.79 6.97 15.61
C GLU A 54 9.66 6.24 14.58
N ASP A 55 10.80 6.82 14.22
CA ASP A 55 11.64 6.35 13.11
C ASP A 55 10.83 6.16 11.82
N GLU A 56 10.93 4.99 11.18
CA GLU A 56 10.14 4.63 9.99
C GLU A 56 8.71 4.17 10.34
N LYS A 57 8.38 4.02 11.62
CA LYS A 57 7.10 3.50 12.04
C LYS A 57 6.04 4.60 12.00
N LEU A 58 4.98 4.40 11.23
CA LEU A 58 3.86 5.32 11.17
C LEU A 58 2.52 4.61 11.46
N PHE A 59 1.89 5.00 12.57
CA PHE A 59 0.62 4.46 13.01
C PHE A 59 -0.46 5.53 13.12
N ASN A 60 -1.70 5.14 12.86
CA ASN A 60 -2.88 5.97 13.14
C ASN A 60 -3.97 5.18 13.88
N THR A 61 -4.76 5.86 14.72
CA THR A 61 -5.93 5.28 15.43
C THR A 61 -7.25 5.88 14.93
N MET A 62 -7.27 6.34 13.68
CA MET A 62 -8.46 6.90 13.04
C MET A 62 -9.38 5.78 12.52
N ILE A 63 -10.64 6.11 12.32
CA ILE A 63 -11.69 5.15 11.93
C ILE A 63 -12.35 5.60 10.62
N TYR A 64 -13.07 6.72 10.67
CA TYR A 64 -13.71 7.37 9.52
C TYR A 64 -13.91 8.85 9.84
N SER A 65 -14.54 9.59 8.92
CA SER A 65 -14.79 11.02 9.05
C SER A 65 -15.51 11.37 10.36
N TYR A 66 -15.16 12.54 10.90
CA TYR A 66 -15.84 13.14 12.05
C TYR A 66 -17.03 14.00 11.63
N MET A 67 -17.26 14.16 10.33
CA MET A 67 -18.40 14.90 9.78
C MET A 67 -19.57 13.96 9.56
N HIS A 68 -20.77 14.48 9.80
CA HIS A 68 -22.03 13.87 9.40
C HIS A 68 -22.17 13.84 7.88
N LEU A 69 -22.98 12.91 7.37
CA LEU A 69 -23.22 12.76 5.94
C LEU A 69 -23.71 14.05 5.28
N GLU A 70 -24.56 14.81 5.97
CA GLU A 70 -25.13 16.06 5.46
C GLU A 70 -24.09 17.17 5.28
N GLU A 71 -23.07 17.22 6.13
CA GLU A 71 -21.99 18.21 6.06
C GLU A 71 -21.11 18.00 4.82
N TRP A 72 -20.98 16.75 4.37
CA TRP A 72 -20.25 16.44 3.13
C TRP A 72 -20.90 17.06 1.89
N GLU A 73 -22.22 17.29 1.87
CA GLU A 73 -22.85 17.88 0.69
C GLU A 73 -22.37 19.30 0.46
N ASP A 74 -22.20 20.07 1.53
CA ASP A 74 -21.72 21.45 1.47
C ASP A 74 -20.24 21.47 1.07
N GLU A 75 -19.42 20.63 1.68
CA GLU A 75 -18.00 20.50 1.32
C GLU A 75 -17.80 20.13 -0.16
N ILE A 76 -18.60 19.20 -0.70
CA ILE A 76 -18.45 18.76 -2.09
C ILE A 76 -18.85 19.83 -3.10
N ARG A 77 -19.81 20.71 -2.76
CA ARG A 77 -20.26 21.81 -3.65
C ARG A 77 -19.19 22.88 -3.86
N GLU A 78 -18.27 23.04 -2.91
CA GLU A 78 -17.20 24.05 -2.96
C GLU A 78 -15.98 23.60 -3.80
N ILE A 79 -15.96 22.37 -4.31
CA ILE A 79 -14.81 21.79 -5.02
C ILE A 79 -14.87 22.09 -6.52
N ASP A 80 -13.83 22.74 -7.04
CA ASP A 80 -13.56 22.78 -8.48
C ASP A 80 -12.81 21.51 -8.90
N ARG A 81 -13.56 20.57 -9.47
CA ARG A 81 -13.06 19.26 -9.88
C ARG A 81 -12.02 19.30 -10.98
N LYS A 82 -11.99 20.37 -11.80
CA LYS A 82 -11.20 20.41 -13.04
C LYS A 82 -11.42 19.13 -13.86
N ASP A 83 -10.37 18.34 -14.07
CA ASP A 83 -10.37 17.05 -14.78
C ASP A 83 -10.20 15.84 -13.84
N ALA A 84 -10.18 16.06 -12.52
CA ALA A 84 -10.05 15.00 -11.51
C ALA A 84 -11.39 14.29 -11.25
N LYS A 85 -11.29 13.03 -10.81
CA LYS A 85 -12.43 12.22 -10.37
C LYS A 85 -12.58 12.27 -8.86
N LEU A 86 -13.81 12.26 -8.36
CA LEU A 86 -14.07 12.10 -6.93
C LEU A 86 -14.61 10.70 -6.66
N ILE A 87 -13.88 9.94 -5.86
CA ILE A 87 -14.29 8.60 -5.43
C ILE A 87 -14.67 8.71 -3.96
N PHE A 88 -15.90 8.35 -3.62
CA PHE A 88 -16.37 8.51 -2.25
C PHE A 88 -16.10 7.22 -1.49
N SER A 89 -15.24 7.30 -0.48
CA SER A 89 -15.05 6.17 0.44
C SER A 89 -16.23 6.13 1.40
N ILE A 90 -16.91 4.99 1.52
CA ILE A 90 -18.05 4.82 2.43
C ILE A 90 -17.86 3.62 3.35
N TRP A 91 -18.51 3.67 4.51
CA TRP A 91 -18.59 2.57 5.47
C TRP A 91 -19.96 2.48 6.10
N GLY A 92 -20.53 1.26 6.20
CA GLY A 92 -21.80 0.98 6.86
C GLY A 92 -21.80 -0.33 7.64
N ALA A 93 -22.63 -0.41 8.68
CA ALA A 93 -22.72 -1.58 9.54
C ALA A 93 -23.64 -2.68 8.98
N THR A 94 -24.52 -2.35 8.01
CA THR A 94 -25.47 -3.29 7.40
C THR A 94 -25.58 -3.07 5.90
N ALA A 95 -26.07 -4.07 5.16
CA ALA A 95 -26.32 -3.98 3.73
C ALA A 95 -27.26 -2.81 3.36
N SER A 96 -28.33 -2.61 4.14
CA SER A 96 -29.29 -1.53 3.92
C SER A 96 -28.67 -0.14 4.13
N GLU A 97 -27.82 0.00 5.14
CA GLU A 97 -27.08 1.23 5.40
C GLU A 97 -26.08 1.53 4.27
N ILE A 98 -25.34 0.51 3.82
CA ILE A 98 -24.43 0.62 2.68
C ILE A 98 -25.18 1.05 1.42
N ALA A 99 -26.30 0.41 1.09
CA ALA A 99 -27.12 0.78 -0.07
C ALA A 99 -27.65 2.23 0.03
N TYR A 100 -28.09 2.65 1.21
CA TYR A 100 -28.54 4.02 1.45
C TYR A 100 -27.40 5.03 1.23
N MET A 101 -26.22 4.80 1.83
CA MET A 101 -25.08 5.70 1.66
C MET A 101 -24.57 5.72 0.23
N ALA A 102 -24.49 4.57 -0.43
CA ALA A 102 -24.08 4.46 -1.82
C ALA A 102 -24.94 5.35 -2.72
N LYS A 103 -26.26 5.26 -2.57
CA LYS A 103 -27.22 6.10 -3.29
C LYS A 103 -27.09 7.58 -2.95
N LYS A 104 -26.79 7.91 -1.69
CA LYS A 104 -26.58 9.30 -1.25
C LYS A 104 -25.32 9.90 -1.87
N VAL A 105 -24.18 9.20 -1.81
CA VAL A 105 -22.93 9.71 -2.37
C VAL A 105 -22.96 9.79 -3.91
N GLU A 106 -23.70 8.89 -4.57
CA GLU A 106 -23.98 9.02 -6.01
C GLU A 106 -24.76 10.31 -6.33
N GLN A 107 -25.80 10.62 -5.54
CA GLN A 107 -26.58 11.86 -5.69
C GLN A 107 -25.73 13.13 -5.42
N MET A 108 -24.71 13.03 -4.55
CA MET A 108 -23.72 14.08 -4.31
C MET A 108 -22.69 14.22 -5.46
N GLY A 109 -22.76 13.32 -6.45
CA GLY A 109 -21.94 13.36 -7.65
C GLY A 109 -20.65 12.56 -7.55
N ALA A 110 -20.58 11.51 -6.74
CA ALA A 110 -19.44 10.58 -6.78
C ALA A 110 -19.26 10.00 -8.20
N ASP A 111 -18.02 10.00 -8.73
CA ASP A 111 -17.69 9.33 -10.00
C ASP A 111 -17.58 7.80 -9.80
N ALA A 112 -17.28 7.37 -8.57
CA ALA A 112 -17.23 5.98 -8.13
C ALA A 112 -17.30 5.89 -6.61
N ILE A 113 -17.48 4.67 -6.10
CA ILE A 113 -17.48 4.37 -4.67
C ILE A 113 -16.30 3.47 -4.32
N GLU A 114 -15.60 3.78 -3.22
CA GLU A 114 -14.74 2.84 -2.52
C GLU A 114 -15.47 2.36 -1.26
N LEU A 115 -15.89 1.10 -1.22
CA LEU A 115 -16.48 0.52 -0.02
C LEU A 115 -15.37 0.02 0.91
N SER A 116 -15.21 0.71 2.04
CA SER A 116 -14.23 0.36 3.07
C SER A 116 -14.81 -0.66 4.03
N ILE A 117 -14.13 -1.78 4.20
CA ILE A 117 -14.57 -2.91 5.05
C ILE A 117 -13.60 -3.22 6.19
N SER A 118 -12.42 -2.59 6.18
CA SER A 118 -11.36 -2.78 7.18
C SER A 118 -11.56 -1.94 8.45
N ALA A 119 -12.46 -0.95 8.41
CA ALA A 119 -12.73 -0.07 9.54
C ALA A 119 -13.86 -0.62 10.43
N PRO A 120 -13.77 -0.52 11.78
CA PRO A 120 -12.60 -0.16 12.58
C PRO A 120 -11.58 -1.30 12.73
N ILE A 121 -10.30 -0.93 12.83
CA ILE A 121 -9.09 -1.77 12.99
C ILE A 121 -9.12 -2.66 14.27
N GLY A 122 -10.06 -2.43 15.19
CA GLY A 122 -10.22 -3.12 16.47
C GLY A 122 -11.22 -4.29 16.47
N SER A 123 -12.25 -4.18 17.32
CA SER A 123 -13.20 -5.26 17.69
C SER A 123 -14.08 -5.79 16.56
N ARG A 124 -14.02 -5.19 15.37
CA ARG A 124 -14.79 -5.58 14.17
C ARG A 124 -13.95 -6.28 13.09
N HIS A 125 -12.66 -6.53 13.30
CA HIS A 125 -11.90 -7.51 12.48
C HIS A 125 -12.58 -8.90 12.42
N ARG A 126 -13.49 -9.15 13.38
CA ARG A 126 -14.38 -10.31 13.45
C ARG A 126 -15.31 -10.47 12.23
N PHE A 127 -15.68 -9.38 11.54
CA PHE A 127 -16.50 -9.42 10.33
C PHE A 127 -15.79 -10.13 9.16
N LEU A 128 -14.46 -10.07 9.10
CA LEU A 128 -13.67 -10.74 8.05
C LEU A 128 -13.36 -12.22 8.38
N THR A 129 -13.31 -12.59 9.67
CA THR A 129 -12.89 -13.94 10.09
C THR A 129 -14.03 -14.92 10.35
N GLU A 130 -15.26 -14.44 10.63
CA GLU A 130 -16.36 -15.33 11.03
C GLU A 130 -17.52 -15.42 10.00
N SER A 131 -17.61 -14.53 9.00
CA SER A 131 -18.74 -14.52 8.06
C SER A 131 -18.37 -14.01 6.66
N THR A 132 -17.84 -14.90 5.81
CA THR A 132 -17.74 -14.64 4.36
C THR A 132 -19.13 -14.44 3.71
N ALA A 133 -20.21 -14.90 4.34
CA ALA A 133 -21.58 -14.73 3.86
C ALA A 133 -22.04 -13.25 3.85
N ASP A 134 -21.47 -12.40 4.70
CA ASP A 134 -21.89 -11.00 4.80
C ASP A 134 -21.22 -10.12 3.74
N ILE A 135 -20.00 -10.44 3.28
CA ILE A 135 -19.29 -9.56 2.35
C ILE A 135 -19.93 -9.51 0.97
N TYR A 136 -20.32 -10.67 0.42
CA TYR A 136 -21.04 -10.71 -0.85
C TYR A 136 -22.30 -9.84 -0.75
N THR A 137 -23.04 -9.96 0.36
CA THR A 137 -24.26 -9.21 0.61
C THR A 137 -23.99 -7.70 0.67
N TYR A 138 -22.93 -7.26 1.34
CA TYR A 138 -22.55 -5.85 1.45
C TYR A 138 -22.08 -5.27 0.12
N ALA A 139 -21.18 -5.97 -0.58
CA ALA A 139 -20.70 -5.56 -1.89
C ALA A 139 -21.85 -5.51 -2.90
N LYS A 140 -22.74 -6.51 -2.91
CA LYS A 140 -23.90 -6.56 -3.80
C LYS A 140 -24.89 -5.44 -3.50
N ALA A 141 -25.12 -5.12 -2.22
CA ALA A 141 -25.99 -4.03 -1.82
C ALA A 141 -25.47 -2.66 -2.29
N ALA A 142 -24.15 -2.43 -2.23
CA ALA A 142 -23.55 -1.23 -2.81
C ALA A 142 -23.73 -1.21 -4.33
N VAL A 143 -23.36 -2.29 -5.02
CA VAL A 143 -23.41 -2.39 -6.48
C VAL A 143 -24.85 -2.25 -7.03
N ASP A 144 -25.85 -2.80 -6.36
CA ASP A 144 -27.25 -2.72 -6.80
C ASP A 144 -27.90 -1.36 -6.52
N ALA A 145 -27.33 -0.56 -5.63
CA ALA A 145 -27.91 0.71 -5.21
C ALA A 145 -27.60 1.87 -6.17
N VAL A 146 -26.59 1.72 -7.04
CA VAL A 146 -26.01 2.79 -7.86
C VAL A 146 -25.71 2.35 -9.29
N ASP A 147 -25.60 3.31 -10.20
CA ASP A 147 -25.18 3.10 -11.59
C ASP A 147 -23.66 3.35 -11.78
N ILE A 148 -23.03 4.08 -10.86
CA ILE A 148 -21.58 4.33 -10.84
C ILE A 148 -20.78 3.09 -10.39
N PRO A 149 -19.53 2.92 -10.82
CA PRO A 149 -18.75 1.73 -10.46
C PRO A 149 -18.35 1.70 -8.98
N VAL A 150 -18.39 0.50 -8.40
CA VAL A 150 -17.97 0.23 -7.01
C VAL A 150 -16.64 -0.52 -6.98
N MET A 151 -15.72 -0.05 -6.15
CA MET A 151 -14.47 -0.68 -5.75
C MET A 151 -14.54 -1.09 -4.28
N LEU A 152 -13.83 -2.15 -3.89
CA LEU A 152 -13.71 -2.56 -2.49
C LEU A 152 -12.28 -2.35 -1.97
N LYS A 153 -12.11 -1.75 -0.79
CA LYS A 153 -10.80 -1.61 -0.14
C LYS A 153 -10.49 -2.81 0.74
N LEU A 154 -9.38 -3.49 0.46
CA LEU A 154 -9.02 -4.77 1.08
C LEU A 154 -7.95 -4.62 2.15
N SER A 155 -8.14 -5.31 3.28
CA SER A 155 -7.02 -5.64 4.17
C SER A 155 -6.09 -6.66 3.52
N TYR A 156 -4.89 -6.83 4.08
CA TYR A 156 -3.94 -7.86 3.63
C TYR A 156 -4.55 -9.28 3.67
N GLU A 157 -5.29 -9.60 4.74
CA GLU A 157 -5.94 -10.91 4.89
C GLU A 157 -7.03 -11.13 3.85
N ALA A 158 -7.85 -10.10 3.57
CA ALA A 158 -8.92 -10.17 2.57
C ALA A 158 -8.36 -10.34 1.15
N ALA A 159 -7.28 -9.62 0.82
CA ALA A 159 -6.60 -9.72 -0.46
C ALA A 159 -5.97 -11.10 -0.72
N SER A 160 -5.68 -11.85 0.34
CA SER A 160 -5.10 -13.20 0.26
C SER A 160 -6.16 -14.31 0.11
N SER A 161 -7.45 -13.99 0.20
CA SER A 161 -8.54 -14.98 0.15
C SER A 161 -9.18 -15.06 -1.23
N THR A 162 -8.86 -16.11 -2.00
CA THR A 162 -9.44 -16.33 -3.33
C THR A 162 -10.96 -16.56 -3.30
N VAL A 163 -11.50 -17.13 -2.22
CA VAL A 163 -12.95 -17.28 -2.02
C VAL A 163 -13.60 -15.91 -1.89
N PHE A 164 -13.01 -15.04 -1.07
CA PHE A 164 -13.47 -13.67 -0.88
C PHE A 164 -13.46 -12.88 -2.19
N LEU A 165 -12.36 -12.94 -2.94
CA LEU A 165 -12.24 -12.24 -4.23
C LEU A 165 -13.28 -12.71 -5.26
N ARG A 166 -13.56 -14.02 -5.33
CA ARG A 166 -14.62 -14.56 -6.19
C ARG A 166 -16.00 -14.06 -5.81
N ASP A 167 -16.28 -13.89 -4.51
CA ASP A 167 -17.54 -13.31 -4.07
C ASP A 167 -17.67 -11.84 -4.48
N LEU A 168 -16.58 -11.07 -4.49
CA LEU A 168 -16.60 -9.69 -5.02
C LEU A 168 -16.87 -9.65 -6.53
N GLU A 169 -16.23 -10.54 -7.29
CA GLU A 169 -16.49 -10.68 -8.74
C GLU A 169 -17.96 -11.00 -9.01
N ARG A 170 -18.54 -11.95 -8.26
CA ARG A 170 -19.96 -12.30 -8.34
C ARG A 170 -20.88 -11.16 -7.92
N ALA A 171 -20.45 -10.35 -6.96
CA ALA A 171 -21.22 -9.19 -6.49
C ALA A 171 -21.27 -8.05 -7.52
N GLY A 172 -20.40 -8.08 -8.54
CA GLY A 172 -20.34 -7.07 -9.60
C GLY A 172 -19.38 -5.91 -9.32
N VAL A 173 -18.54 -6.04 -8.28
CA VAL A 173 -17.44 -5.11 -7.98
C VAL A 173 -16.55 -4.97 -9.20
N LYS A 174 -16.05 -3.76 -9.47
CA LYS A 174 -15.30 -3.44 -10.70
C LYS A 174 -13.80 -3.28 -10.51
N ALA A 175 -13.35 -3.16 -9.26
CA ALA A 175 -11.96 -3.02 -8.87
C ALA A 175 -11.81 -3.35 -7.39
N VAL A 176 -10.57 -3.61 -6.97
CA VAL A 176 -10.18 -3.67 -5.56
C VAL A 176 -9.05 -2.68 -5.32
N SER A 177 -9.07 -1.99 -4.18
CA SER A 177 -7.90 -1.26 -3.68
C SER A 177 -7.21 -2.08 -2.60
N ALA A 178 -5.89 -2.20 -2.66
CA ALA A 178 -5.14 -3.00 -1.70
C ALA A 178 -3.69 -2.50 -1.53
N ILE A 179 -3.12 -2.48 -0.32
CA ILE A 179 -3.72 -2.90 0.96
C ILE A 179 -4.14 -1.70 1.81
N ASP A 180 -5.13 -1.92 2.67
CA ASP A 180 -5.36 -1.06 3.82
C ASP A 180 -4.22 -1.18 4.85
N SER A 181 -4.23 -0.32 5.86
CA SER A 181 -3.23 -0.34 6.93
C SER A 181 -3.19 -1.70 7.65
N LEU A 182 -1.99 -2.10 8.09
CA LEU A 182 -1.80 -3.35 8.85
C LEU A 182 -2.10 -3.10 10.33
N LYS A 183 -2.83 -3.99 11.00
CA LYS A 183 -3.11 -3.84 12.42
C LYS A 183 -1.81 -3.98 13.25
N GLY A 184 -1.54 -3.03 14.15
CA GLY A 184 -0.39 -3.13 15.05
C GLY A 184 -0.43 -2.22 16.28
N LEU A 185 0.64 -2.29 17.08
CA LEU A 185 0.94 -1.43 18.21
C LEU A 185 2.36 -0.87 18.01
N SER A 186 2.58 0.41 18.31
CA SER A 186 3.91 1.03 18.13
C SER A 186 4.95 0.53 19.14
N GLY A 187 4.51 0.12 20.33
CA GLY A 187 5.38 -0.42 21.37
C GLY A 187 4.72 -0.42 22.75
N VAL A 188 5.54 -0.74 23.75
CA VAL A 188 5.17 -0.78 25.18
C VAL A 188 6.23 0.02 25.93
N ASP A 189 5.78 0.93 26.78
CA ASP A 189 6.62 1.49 27.84
C ASP A 189 6.89 0.38 28.86
N ILE A 190 8.11 -0.15 28.84
CA ILE A 190 8.52 -1.30 29.65
C ILE A 190 8.70 -0.97 31.13
N GLU A 191 8.89 0.31 31.46
CA GLU A 191 9.05 0.75 32.86
C GLU A 191 7.68 0.94 33.52
N ASN A 192 6.71 1.42 32.76
CA ASN A 192 5.35 1.70 33.25
C ASN A 192 4.31 0.62 32.91
N PHE A 193 4.69 -0.41 32.14
CA PHE A 193 3.83 -1.52 31.71
C PHE A 193 2.57 -1.07 30.95
N VAL A 194 2.68 -0.03 30.12
CA VAL A 194 1.58 0.52 29.31
C VAL A 194 1.92 0.56 27.83
N THR A 195 0.94 0.38 26.96
CA THR A 195 1.15 0.54 25.52
C THR A 195 1.42 2.02 25.17
N LEU A 196 2.29 2.25 24.19
CA LEU A 196 2.59 3.61 23.68
C LEU A 196 1.42 4.21 22.86
N MET A 197 0.39 3.42 22.61
CA MET A 197 -0.85 3.78 21.93
C MET A 197 -2.06 3.34 22.78
N PRO A 198 -3.19 4.08 22.72
CA PRO A 198 -4.37 3.75 23.53
C PRO A 198 -5.17 2.55 23.00
N THR A 199 -4.86 2.07 21.78
CA THR A 199 -5.53 0.95 21.11
C THR A 199 -4.66 0.47 19.94
N TYR A 200 -5.05 -0.64 19.30
CA TYR A 200 -4.49 -1.06 18.02
C TYR A 200 -4.68 0.04 16.97
N GLY A 201 -3.62 0.37 16.24
CA GLY A 201 -3.67 1.30 15.13
C GLY A 201 -3.36 0.64 13.80
N GLY A 202 -3.58 1.40 12.74
CA GLY A 202 -3.18 1.07 11.38
C GLY A 202 -1.73 1.47 11.14
N TYR A 203 -0.89 0.48 10.91
CA TYR A 203 0.50 0.59 10.50
C TYR A 203 0.57 0.87 8.99
N THR A 204 1.27 1.95 8.65
CA THR A 204 1.38 2.50 7.30
C THR A 204 2.81 2.98 7.03
N GLY A 205 3.05 3.62 5.90
CA GLY A 205 4.37 4.13 5.53
C GLY A 205 5.22 3.11 4.78
N GLU A 206 6.47 3.48 4.49
CA GLU A 206 7.42 2.71 3.68
C GLU A 206 7.57 1.26 4.18
N SER A 207 7.54 1.06 5.50
CA SER A 207 7.78 -0.25 6.11
C SER A 207 6.76 -1.33 5.73
N ILE A 208 5.58 -0.97 5.20
CA ILE A 208 4.58 -1.95 4.69
C ILE A 208 4.69 -2.19 3.17
N ARG A 209 5.59 -1.49 2.47
CA ARG A 209 5.76 -1.61 1.01
C ARG A 209 6.03 -3.04 0.55
N PRO A 210 6.94 -3.84 1.17
CA PRO A 210 7.20 -5.20 0.69
C PRO A 210 5.95 -6.10 0.68
N ILE A 211 5.12 -5.97 1.72
CA ILE A 211 3.85 -6.70 1.84
C ILE A 211 2.86 -6.23 0.76
N SER A 212 2.80 -4.92 0.52
CA SER A 212 1.90 -4.30 -0.44
C SER A 212 2.26 -4.69 -1.89
N LEU A 213 3.56 -4.71 -2.23
CA LEU A 213 4.07 -5.17 -3.52
C LEU A 213 3.72 -6.64 -3.76
N ALA A 214 4.01 -7.51 -2.79
CA ALA A 214 3.68 -8.94 -2.88
C ALA A 214 2.17 -9.15 -3.05
N THR A 215 1.35 -8.39 -2.32
CA THR A 215 -0.12 -8.46 -2.43
C THR A 215 -0.61 -8.02 -3.81
N THR A 216 -0.02 -6.96 -4.38
CA THR A 216 -0.37 -6.50 -5.73
C THR A 216 -0.09 -7.56 -6.78
N ALA A 217 1.10 -8.17 -6.72
CA ALA A 217 1.48 -9.25 -7.63
C ALA A 217 0.55 -10.46 -7.51
N ALA A 218 0.20 -10.83 -6.27
CA ALA A 218 -0.68 -11.95 -5.98
C ALA A 218 -2.12 -11.70 -6.46
N LEU A 219 -2.67 -10.50 -6.26
CA LEU A 219 -4.01 -10.13 -6.72
C LEU A 219 -4.17 -10.28 -8.24
N HIS A 220 -3.13 -9.97 -9.01
CA HIS A 220 -3.14 -10.19 -10.46
C HIS A 220 -3.31 -11.67 -10.85
N GLN A 221 -2.89 -12.60 -9.99
CA GLN A 221 -3.07 -14.04 -10.18
C GLN A 221 -4.39 -14.55 -9.61
N TYR A 222 -4.92 -13.90 -8.57
CA TYR A 222 -6.07 -14.39 -7.81
C TYR A 222 -7.42 -13.90 -8.32
N THR A 223 -7.47 -12.79 -9.06
CA THR A 223 -8.71 -12.18 -9.53
C THR A 223 -8.55 -11.48 -10.87
N SER A 224 -9.67 -11.39 -11.60
CA SER A 224 -9.81 -10.58 -12.82
C SER A 224 -10.15 -9.11 -12.56
N LEU A 225 -10.40 -8.73 -11.31
CA LEU A 225 -10.70 -7.35 -10.92
C LEU A 225 -9.51 -6.43 -11.18
N GLN A 226 -9.79 -5.18 -11.57
CA GLN A 226 -8.72 -4.17 -11.66
C GLN A 226 -8.17 -3.88 -10.26
N VAL A 227 -6.85 -3.81 -10.14
CA VAL A 227 -6.15 -3.55 -8.87
C VAL A 227 -5.75 -2.09 -8.81
N VAL A 228 -6.10 -1.41 -7.72
CA VAL A 228 -5.60 -0.09 -7.35
C VAL A 228 -4.69 -0.29 -6.14
N SER A 229 -3.38 -0.11 -6.30
CA SER A 229 -2.44 -0.45 -5.23
C SER A 229 -2.22 0.70 -4.26
N SER A 230 -2.00 0.36 -2.99
CA SER A 230 -1.72 1.27 -1.89
C SER A 230 -0.83 0.58 -0.85
N GLY A 231 -0.08 1.37 -0.09
CA GLY A 231 0.79 0.90 0.99
C GLY A 231 2.27 1.14 0.72
N GLY A 232 2.87 2.06 1.48
CA GLY A 232 4.29 2.38 1.42
C GLY A 232 4.75 3.08 0.15
N VAL A 233 3.88 3.83 -0.53
CA VAL A 233 4.26 4.67 -1.67
C VAL A 233 4.82 5.99 -1.16
N MET A 234 6.14 6.17 -1.25
CA MET A 234 6.84 7.39 -0.81
C MET A 234 7.52 8.17 -1.93
N ASN A 235 7.66 7.58 -3.12
CA ASN A 235 8.33 8.16 -4.29
C ASN A 235 7.76 7.58 -5.61
N TYR A 236 8.30 8.03 -6.74
CA TYR A 236 7.82 7.60 -8.06
C TYR A 236 8.30 6.19 -8.43
N GLU A 237 9.44 5.73 -7.92
CA GLU A 237 9.94 4.38 -8.14
C GLU A 237 8.96 3.34 -7.60
N THR A 238 8.43 3.55 -6.39
CA THR A 238 7.42 2.66 -5.81
C THR A 238 6.14 2.66 -6.65
N VAL A 239 5.74 3.79 -7.24
CA VAL A 239 4.60 3.83 -8.18
C VAL A 239 4.89 2.95 -9.40
N LEU A 240 6.08 3.06 -9.99
CA LEU A 240 6.49 2.25 -11.13
C LEU A 240 6.49 0.76 -10.79
N GLU A 241 6.98 0.37 -9.63
CA GLU A 241 6.95 -1.02 -9.16
C GLU A 241 5.52 -1.56 -9.08
N PHE A 242 4.59 -0.82 -8.47
CA PHE A 242 3.20 -1.24 -8.41
C PHE A 242 2.57 -1.41 -9.80
N ILE A 243 2.81 -0.48 -10.72
CA ILE A 243 2.34 -0.61 -12.10
C ILE A 243 2.98 -1.83 -12.77
N MET A 244 4.29 -2.03 -12.66
CA MET A 244 5.00 -3.19 -13.22
C MET A 244 4.55 -4.52 -12.61
N LEU A 245 3.98 -4.51 -11.41
CA LEU A 245 3.33 -5.67 -10.76
C LEU A 245 1.85 -5.81 -11.10
N GLY A 246 1.30 -4.95 -11.97
CA GLY A 246 -0.04 -5.11 -12.54
C GLY A 246 -1.09 -4.12 -12.02
N ALA A 247 -0.72 -3.16 -11.16
CA ALA A 247 -1.65 -2.13 -10.71
C ALA A 247 -2.15 -1.28 -11.89
N SER A 248 -3.44 -0.95 -11.88
CA SER A 248 -4.04 -0.02 -12.84
C SER A 248 -3.92 1.44 -12.42
N ALA A 249 -3.73 1.67 -11.13
CA ALA A 249 -3.57 2.96 -10.49
C ALA A 249 -2.92 2.77 -9.11
N VAL A 250 -2.36 3.83 -8.54
CA VAL A 250 -1.64 3.81 -7.27
C VAL A 250 -2.14 4.93 -6.37
N GLN A 251 -2.48 4.59 -5.12
CA GLN A 251 -2.93 5.53 -4.11
C GLN A 251 -1.76 6.08 -3.27
N LEU A 252 -1.78 7.37 -3.02
CA LEU A 252 -0.86 8.07 -2.14
C LEU A 252 -1.54 8.39 -0.80
N ALA A 253 -0.84 8.09 0.29
CA ALA A 253 -1.34 8.27 1.66
C ALA A 253 -0.25 8.86 2.56
N SER A 254 0.63 8.02 3.11
CA SER A 254 1.69 8.41 4.04
C SER A 254 2.62 9.48 3.47
N VAL A 255 2.91 9.47 2.17
CA VAL A 255 3.71 10.52 1.54
C VAL A 255 3.06 11.91 1.63
N ILE A 256 1.73 11.99 1.50
CA ILE A 256 0.98 13.25 1.66
C ILE A 256 1.01 13.68 3.13
N GLN A 257 0.84 12.71 4.04
CA GLN A 257 0.88 12.96 5.49
C GLN A 257 2.25 13.51 5.96
N CYS A 258 3.34 12.97 5.42
CA CYS A 258 4.70 13.33 5.82
C CYS A 258 5.23 14.56 5.08
N ASN A 259 4.95 14.69 3.78
CA ASN A 259 5.60 15.68 2.91
C ASN A 259 4.63 16.74 2.37
N GLY A 260 3.34 16.64 2.70
CA GLY A 260 2.30 17.54 2.22
C GLY A 260 1.85 17.26 0.78
N TYR A 261 0.90 18.07 0.29
CA TYR A 261 0.26 17.88 -1.00
C TYR A 261 1.21 18.01 -2.21
N ALA A 262 2.29 18.79 -2.08
CA ALA A 262 3.28 18.99 -3.15
C ALA A 262 3.97 17.68 -3.58
N ALA A 263 4.03 16.67 -2.69
CA ALA A 263 4.59 15.37 -3.02
C ALA A 263 3.86 14.68 -4.18
N ILE A 264 2.57 14.98 -4.40
CA ILE A 264 1.81 14.47 -5.56
C ILE A 264 2.43 15.04 -6.85
N THR A 265 2.66 16.35 -6.90
CA THR A 265 3.29 17.04 -8.03
C THR A 265 4.69 16.53 -8.30
N ASP A 266 5.49 16.31 -7.25
CA ASP A 266 6.88 15.86 -7.36
C ASP A 266 6.95 14.43 -7.92
N ILE A 267 6.09 13.52 -7.45
CA ILE A 267 5.97 12.16 -7.96
C ILE A 267 5.55 12.19 -9.44
N LEU A 268 4.54 12.98 -9.80
CA LEU A 268 4.07 13.08 -11.19
C LEU A 268 5.16 13.61 -12.13
N SER A 269 5.90 14.63 -11.71
CA SER A 269 7.01 15.21 -12.49
C SER A 269 8.14 14.20 -12.70
N SER A 270 8.44 13.41 -11.68
CA SER A 270 9.47 12.35 -11.74
C SER A 270 9.03 11.18 -12.63
N LEU A 271 7.76 10.78 -12.57
CA LEU A 271 7.18 9.78 -13.48
C LEU A 271 7.28 10.23 -14.94
N GLN A 272 6.91 11.48 -15.22
CA GLN A 272 6.99 12.03 -16.57
C GLN A 272 8.44 12.04 -17.08
N SER A 273 9.38 12.54 -16.27
CA SER A 273 10.81 12.58 -16.64
C SER A 273 11.33 11.16 -16.93
N TRP A 274 11.00 10.19 -16.07
CA TRP A 274 11.41 8.80 -16.25
C TRP A 274 10.85 8.18 -17.55
N GLN A 275 9.60 8.50 -17.89
CA GLN A 275 8.96 8.05 -19.14
C GLN A 275 9.64 8.66 -20.38
N GLU A 276 9.93 9.97 -20.35
CA GLU A 276 10.59 10.69 -21.44
C GLU A 276 12.00 10.13 -21.69
N GLU A 277 12.79 9.94 -20.64
CA GLU A 277 14.15 9.36 -20.72
C GLU A 277 14.16 7.96 -21.36
N ARG A 278 13.10 7.17 -21.17
CA ARG A 278 12.99 5.78 -21.66
C ARG A 278 12.13 5.63 -22.90
N ASN A 279 11.65 6.74 -23.47
CA ASN A 279 10.74 6.74 -24.62
C ASN A 279 9.47 5.89 -24.40
N ILE A 280 8.94 5.89 -23.17
CA ILE A 280 7.71 5.16 -22.81
C ILE A 280 6.51 6.07 -23.04
N ILE A 281 5.69 5.72 -24.04
CA ILE A 281 4.54 6.53 -24.47
C ILE A 281 3.41 6.45 -23.45
N SER A 282 3.10 5.26 -22.93
CA SER A 282 2.06 5.07 -21.91
C SER A 282 2.59 4.29 -20.72
N ILE A 283 2.25 4.74 -19.51
CA ILE A 283 2.49 3.96 -18.29
C ILE A 283 1.78 2.60 -18.32
N ASN A 284 0.75 2.45 -19.14
CA ASN A 284 0.08 1.17 -19.36
C ASN A 284 0.96 0.15 -20.10
N ASP A 285 1.97 0.60 -20.85
CA ASP A 285 2.84 -0.28 -21.65
C ASP A 285 3.77 -1.13 -20.75
N ILE A 286 4.05 -0.65 -19.54
CA ILE A 286 4.87 -1.37 -18.55
C ILE A 286 4.03 -2.14 -17.52
N ARG A 287 2.70 -2.05 -17.59
CA ARG A 287 1.85 -2.67 -16.57
C ARG A 287 1.97 -4.18 -16.61
N GLY A 288 2.33 -4.77 -15.47
CA GLY A 288 2.53 -6.22 -15.34
C GLY A 288 3.86 -6.74 -15.92
N ALA A 289 4.74 -5.86 -16.42
CA ALA A 289 6.00 -6.27 -17.08
C ALA A 289 6.97 -7.02 -16.16
N ALA A 290 6.86 -6.85 -14.83
CA ALA A 290 7.70 -7.55 -13.87
C ALA A 290 7.12 -8.91 -13.44
N LEU A 291 5.84 -9.19 -13.66
CA LEU A 291 5.20 -10.44 -13.22
C LEU A 291 5.88 -11.71 -13.73
N PRO A 292 6.35 -11.82 -14.99
CA PRO A 292 7.05 -13.02 -15.47
C PRO A 292 8.37 -13.33 -14.77
N SER A 293 8.94 -12.37 -14.02
CA SER A 293 10.16 -12.56 -13.24
C SER A 293 9.92 -13.32 -11.94
N ILE A 294 8.67 -13.34 -11.45
CA ILE A 294 8.27 -14.07 -10.25
C ILE A 294 8.09 -15.55 -10.62
N LYS A 295 8.93 -16.40 -10.03
CA LYS A 295 8.87 -17.85 -10.20
C LYS A 295 8.28 -18.49 -8.96
N VAL A 296 7.49 -19.55 -9.16
CA VAL A 296 7.19 -20.48 -8.05
C VAL A 296 8.49 -21.15 -7.62
N TYR A 297 8.60 -21.47 -6.34
CA TYR A 297 9.85 -21.98 -5.77
C TYR A 297 10.34 -23.24 -6.49
N GLU A 298 9.41 -24.11 -6.88
CA GLU A 298 9.66 -25.36 -7.57
C GLU A 298 10.31 -25.18 -8.96
N ASP A 299 10.16 -24.00 -9.58
CA ASP A 299 10.74 -23.66 -10.89
C ASP A 299 12.11 -22.99 -10.78
N ILE A 300 12.57 -22.69 -9.56
CA ILE A 300 13.88 -22.07 -9.33
C ILE A 300 14.95 -23.16 -9.38
N VAL A 301 15.76 -23.17 -10.43
CA VAL A 301 16.93 -24.05 -10.54
C VAL A 301 18.01 -23.56 -9.56
N PRO A 302 18.37 -24.34 -8.52
CA PRO A 302 19.39 -23.91 -7.57
C PRO A 302 20.74 -23.79 -8.26
N VAL A 303 21.40 -22.67 -8.04
CA VAL A 303 22.77 -22.42 -8.50
C VAL A 303 23.67 -22.35 -7.28
N LYS A 304 24.81 -23.04 -7.33
CA LYS A 304 25.83 -22.95 -6.29
C LYS A 304 26.64 -21.67 -6.49
N LEU A 305 26.36 -20.65 -5.69
CA LEU A 305 27.11 -19.41 -5.63
C LEU A 305 27.99 -19.38 -4.37
N CYS A 306 29.09 -18.64 -4.43
CA CYS A 306 29.99 -18.37 -3.34
C CYS A 306 30.19 -16.85 -3.24
N ALA A 307 30.36 -16.36 -2.01
CA ALA A 307 30.78 -14.99 -1.80
C ALA A 307 32.17 -14.78 -2.39
N ALA A 308 32.39 -13.64 -3.03
CA ALA A 308 33.65 -13.26 -3.64
C ALA A 308 34.01 -11.83 -3.25
N ILE A 309 35.30 -11.57 -3.07
CA ILE A 309 35.80 -10.23 -2.80
C ILE A 309 35.83 -9.46 -4.12
N LYS A 310 35.07 -8.37 -4.19
CA LYS A 310 35.11 -7.43 -5.32
C LYS A 310 36.27 -6.46 -5.16
N GLU A 311 36.43 -5.93 -3.95
CA GLU A 311 37.50 -5.01 -3.55
C GLU A 311 37.97 -5.39 -2.14
N SER A 312 39.29 -5.33 -1.88
CA SER A 312 39.84 -5.70 -0.58
C SER A 312 39.29 -4.81 0.54
N CYS A 313 38.96 -5.43 1.67
CA CYS A 313 38.45 -4.74 2.86
C CYS A 313 39.38 -5.02 4.05
N SER A 314 39.88 -3.95 4.68
CA SER A 314 40.73 -4.01 5.87
C SER A 314 40.18 -3.18 7.04
N ARG A 315 38.85 -3.05 7.11
CA ARG A 315 38.16 -2.20 8.09
C ARG A 315 37.99 -2.96 9.41
N GLU A 316 38.76 -2.59 10.41
CA GLU A 316 38.69 -3.17 11.75
C GLU A 316 37.41 -2.77 12.52
N ASP A 317 36.78 -1.66 12.14
CA ASP A 317 35.56 -1.13 12.76
C ASP A 317 34.27 -1.72 12.18
N CYS A 318 34.37 -2.63 11.20
CA CYS A 318 33.22 -3.21 10.50
C CYS A 318 33.36 -4.73 10.32
N LEU A 319 32.69 -5.48 11.20
CA LEU A 319 32.70 -6.95 11.21
C LEU A 319 31.41 -7.57 10.67
N LEU A 320 30.55 -6.78 10.02
CA LEU A 320 29.21 -7.22 9.62
C LEU A 320 29.22 -8.48 8.75
N CYS A 321 30.17 -8.60 7.82
CA CYS A 321 30.25 -9.72 6.90
C CYS A 321 30.80 -10.99 7.56
N SER A 322 31.78 -10.88 8.45
CA SER A 322 32.36 -12.01 9.20
C SER A 322 31.42 -12.48 10.31
N ASP A 323 30.91 -11.56 11.13
CA ASP A 323 30.06 -11.90 12.28
C ASP A 323 28.70 -12.48 11.86
N SER A 324 28.23 -12.10 10.66
CA SER A 324 26.98 -12.64 10.11
C SER A 324 27.17 -13.93 9.31
N CYS A 325 28.41 -14.40 9.08
CA CYS A 325 28.68 -15.60 8.30
C CYS A 325 28.59 -16.85 9.17
N LEU A 326 27.39 -17.42 9.28
CA LEU A 326 27.16 -18.62 10.10
C LEU A 326 27.99 -19.85 9.71
N PRO A 327 28.36 -20.06 8.43
CA PRO A 327 29.29 -21.13 8.05
C PRO A 327 30.77 -20.84 8.34
N ASP A 328 31.10 -19.68 8.92
CA ASP A 328 32.47 -19.20 9.13
C ASP A 328 33.32 -19.14 7.82
N ALA A 329 32.64 -18.93 6.69
CA ALA A 329 33.27 -18.84 5.38
C ALA A 329 33.95 -17.49 5.13
N VAL A 330 33.42 -16.40 5.71
CA VAL A 330 33.99 -15.05 5.62
C VAL A 330 34.62 -14.71 6.96
N PHE A 331 35.91 -14.39 6.98
CA PHE A 331 36.64 -14.11 8.22
C PHE A 331 37.74 -13.06 8.00
N LEU A 332 38.22 -12.46 9.10
CA LEU A 332 39.41 -11.62 9.09
C LEU A 332 40.65 -12.50 9.25
N ASN A 333 41.63 -12.30 8.38
CA ASN A 333 42.95 -12.93 8.51
C ASN A 333 43.83 -12.18 9.55
N GLU A 334 45.07 -12.65 9.73
CA GLU A 334 46.02 -12.06 10.69
C GLU A 334 46.40 -10.60 10.36
N ASP A 335 46.25 -10.17 9.10
CA ASP A 335 46.50 -8.80 8.64
C ASP A 335 45.24 -7.92 8.68
N ASN A 336 44.18 -8.37 9.34
CA ASN A 336 42.86 -7.72 9.39
C ASN A 336 42.22 -7.50 8.01
N ILE A 337 42.50 -8.39 7.04
CA ILE A 337 41.91 -8.37 5.72
C ILE A 337 40.82 -9.44 5.66
N ILE A 338 39.67 -9.09 5.06
CA ILE A 338 38.60 -10.05 4.81
C ILE A 338 39.07 -11.10 3.80
N GLU A 339 38.94 -12.36 4.19
CA GLU A 339 39.16 -13.54 3.35
C GLU A 339 37.91 -14.41 3.29
N ILE A 340 37.80 -15.23 2.23
CA ILE A 340 36.67 -16.12 2.00
C ILE A 340 37.18 -17.54 1.73
N LYS A 341 36.72 -18.51 2.53
CA LYS A 341 36.85 -19.95 2.30
C LYS A 341 35.67 -20.45 1.49
N GLU A 342 35.84 -20.58 0.18
CA GLU A 342 34.78 -21.02 -0.73
C GLU A 342 34.22 -22.40 -0.35
N GLU A 343 35.03 -23.28 0.24
CA GLU A 343 34.61 -24.62 0.67
C GLU A 343 33.53 -24.61 1.77
N TYR A 344 33.47 -23.54 2.56
CA TYR A 344 32.48 -23.35 3.63
C TYR A 344 31.33 -22.44 3.21
N CYS A 345 31.47 -21.74 2.07
CA CYS A 345 30.45 -20.82 1.62
C CYS A 345 29.26 -21.57 0.99
N ASP A 346 28.07 -21.36 1.54
CA ASP A 346 26.81 -21.91 1.02
C ASP A 346 26.09 -20.98 0.03
N GLY A 347 26.65 -19.79 -0.22
CA GLY A 347 26.10 -18.83 -1.16
C GLY A 347 24.87 -18.06 -0.66
N CYS A 348 24.61 -18.00 0.65
CA CYS A 348 23.42 -17.33 1.18
C CYS A 348 23.31 -15.83 0.84
N GLY A 349 24.41 -15.18 0.44
CA GLY A 349 24.43 -13.78 -0.01
C GLY A 349 24.33 -12.73 1.08
N PHE A 350 24.18 -13.12 2.35
CA PHE A 350 23.91 -12.17 3.43
C PHE A 350 25.08 -11.21 3.69
N CYS A 351 26.32 -11.69 3.57
CA CYS A 351 27.52 -10.87 3.69
C CYS A 351 27.59 -9.78 2.60
N VAL A 352 27.16 -10.10 1.37
CA VAL A 352 27.03 -9.15 0.25
C VAL A 352 25.94 -8.13 0.55
N ALA A 353 24.75 -8.60 0.95
CA ALA A 353 23.60 -7.73 1.23
C ALA A 353 23.83 -6.75 2.39
N ARG A 354 24.67 -7.11 3.37
CA ARG A 354 24.95 -6.29 4.55
C ARG A 354 26.19 -5.43 4.45
N CYS A 355 27.01 -5.56 3.40
CA CYS A 355 28.22 -4.78 3.26
C CYS A 355 27.88 -3.32 2.91
N PRO A 356 28.10 -2.34 3.81
CA PRO A 356 27.73 -0.93 3.55
C PRO A 356 28.61 -0.28 2.47
N HIS A 357 29.70 -0.94 2.07
CA HIS A 357 30.66 -0.45 1.09
C HIS A 357 30.62 -1.23 -0.24
N ASN A 358 29.72 -2.21 -0.38
CA ASN A 358 29.55 -2.99 -1.61
C ASN A 358 30.87 -3.64 -2.11
N LEU A 359 31.66 -4.19 -1.18
CA LEU A 359 33.00 -4.77 -1.42
C LEU A 359 32.98 -6.27 -1.71
N LEU A 360 31.80 -6.90 -1.61
CA LEU A 360 31.59 -8.33 -1.82
C LEU A 360 30.59 -8.54 -2.96
N ASP A 361 30.65 -9.70 -3.59
CA ASP A 361 29.75 -10.12 -4.67
C ASP A 361 29.40 -11.61 -4.53
N LEU A 362 28.39 -12.09 -5.27
CA LEU A 362 28.10 -13.51 -5.43
C LEU A 362 28.56 -13.99 -6.80
N LYS A 363 29.42 -15.01 -6.84
CA LYS A 363 29.93 -15.61 -8.08
C LYS A 363 29.71 -17.12 -8.07
N TRP A 364 29.81 -17.74 -9.24
CA TRP A 364 29.85 -19.19 -9.36
C TRP A 364 31.02 -19.73 -8.53
N CYS A 365 30.75 -20.67 -7.62
CA CYS A 365 31.82 -21.37 -6.92
C CYS A 365 32.67 -22.13 -7.94
N GLN A 366 33.99 -22.18 -7.72
CA GLN A 366 34.89 -22.96 -8.57
C GLN A 366 34.81 -24.46 -8.30
#